data_AF-A0AAW1VPA3-F1
#
_entry.id   AF-A0AAW1VPA3-F1
#
_cell.length_a   1.000
_cell.length_b   1.000
_cell.length_c   1.000
_cell.angle_alpha   90.00
_cell.angle_beta   90.00
_cell.angle_gamma   90.00
#
_symmetry.space_group_name_H-M   'P 1'
#
loop_
_entity.id
_entity.type
_entity.pdbx_description
1 polymer ?
#
loop_
_entity_poly.entity_id
_entity_poly.type
_entity_poly.pdbx_seq_one_letter_code
_entity_poly.pdbx_strand_id
1 'polypeptide(L)'
;MGFSVFSRQLSLHFGVESSDYCSREFGDLHFATVVNLEGNILKGRRSQKSIWDPGRRTTQNGVVSKSKVDESSMENFGLNLLDEDDTALEAVTYSRHFPKRIEAQLQKDWLMVKSTLKEYGIGCHLNLVKCCMTFSTTKTRDPDLIDKARDLLWFFSLAVPASQALKVLNRSHWDVIKLGYQRDGLCSKFGIQREQFLERRKLLSHPSLKEIGDMLMCDFCLDGDIFVALGPIKSVKLAREVVEGSIVSNIHPASRLYIIKTTEMQIQARKLLEDLRL
;
A
#
# COMPACT_ATOMS: atom_id res chain seq x y z
N MET A 1 -49.27 9.11 44.02
CA MET A 1 -50.16 8.24 43.22
C MET A 1 -49.96 8.68 41.78
N GLY A 2 -49.63 7.90 40.77
CA GLY A 2 -49.62 6.46 40.51
C GLY A 2 -49.47 6.31 38.99
N PHE A 3 -48.85 5.21 38.57
CA PHE A 3 -48.39 4.84 37.22
C PHE A 3 -49.50 4.68 36.16
N SER A 4 -49.18 4.85 34.86
CA SER A 4 -49.13 3.76 33.84
C SER A 4 -48.90 4.29 32.39
N VAL A 5 -47.82 3.85 31.72
CA VAL A 5 -47.71 2.83 30.63
C VAL A 5 -48.09 3.34 29.22
N PHE A 6 -47.12 3.45 28.29
CA PHE A 6 -47.01 2.60 27.08
C PHE A 6 -45.77 2.93 26.23
N SER A 7 -45.14 1.86 25.77
CA SER A 7 -44.00 1.76 24.84
C SER A 7 -44.43 2.09 23.39
N ARG A 8 -43.52 2.65 22.58
CA ARG A 8 -43.51 2.53 21.11
C ARG A 8 -42.16 2.93 20.48
N GLN A 9 -41.38 1.90 20.15
CA GLN A 9 -40.67 1.66 18.88
C GLN A 9 -40.47 2.85 17.92
N LEU A 10 -39.20 3.23 17.67
CA LEU A 10 -38.79 4.00 16.50
C LEU A 10 -38.08 3.07 15.51
N SER A 11 -38.72 2.82 14.36
CA SER A 11 -38.12 2.21 13.18
C SER A 11 -37.45 3.30 12.33
N LEU A 12 -36.13 3.19 12.12
CA LEU A 12 -35.41 4.00 11.14
C LEU A 12 -35.37 3.26 9.79
N HIS A 13 -36.11 3.78 8.82
CA HIS A 13 -35.87 3.55 7.40
C HIS A 13 -34.72 4.45 6.94
N PHE A 14 -33.66 3.87 6.38
CA PHE A 14 -32.69 4.60 5.57
C PHE A 14 -32.86 4.17 4.11
N GLY A 15 -33.48 5.06 3.33
CA GLY A 15 -33.37 5.05 1.88
C GLY A 15 -31.99 5.58 1.48
N VAL A 16 -31.35 4.88 0.56
CA VAL A 16 -30.11 5.31 -0.08
C VAL A 16 -30.47 5.72 -1.50
N GLU A 17 -30.51 7.03 -1.76
CA GLU A 17 -30.47 7.57 -3.11
C GLU A 17 -29.09 8.20 -3.37
N SER A 18 -28.63 7.86 -4.56
CA SER A 18 -27.41 8.21 -5.28
C SER A 18 -27.17 9.70 -5.48
N SER A 19 -25.90 10.12 -5.39
CA SER A 19 -25.39 11.19 -6.26
C SER A 19 -24.16 10.67 -7.01
N ASP A 20 -24.37 10.40 -8.29
CA ASP A 20 -23.32 10.30 -9.29
C ASP A 20 -22.63 11.66 -9.43
N TYR A 21 -21.30 11.69 -9.26
CA TYR A 21 -20.48 12.75 -9.86
C TYR A 21 -19.29 12.11 -10.56
N CYS A 22 -19.30 12.31 -11.87
CA CYS A 22 -18.42 11.73 -12.87
C CYS A 22 -17.08 12.49 -12.93
N SER A 23 -16.00 11.70 -13.01
CA SER A 23 -14.84 11.87 -13.91
C SER A 23 -14.48 13.29 -14.41
N ARG A 24 -13.31 13.79 -13.99
CA ARG A 24 -12.22 14.24 -14.87
C ARG A 24 -10.97 14.68 -14.07
N GLU A 25 -9.84 14.13 -14.51
CA GLU A 25 -8.48 14.70 -14.51
C GLU A 25 -7.81 15.07 -13.18
N PHE A 26 -7.01 14.14 -12.66
CA PHE A 26 -5.54 14.24 -12.51
C PHE A 26 -5.02 12.88 -11.96
N GLY A 27 -4.47 12.06 -12.86
CA GLY A 27 -3.02 11.89 -12.93
C GLY A 27 -2.24 11.03 -11.94
N ASP A 28 -2.82 10.07 -11.21
CA ASP A 28 -2.01 9.07 -10.48
C ASP A 28 -2.23 7.68 -11.07
N LEU A 29 -1.71 7.48 -12.28
CA LEU A 29 -1.52 6.14 -12.80
C LEU A 29 -0.26 5.56 -12.15
N HIS A 30 -0.47 4.75 -11.12
CA HIS A 30 0.50 3.75 -10.68
C HIS A 30 0.65 2.68 -11.78
N PHE A 31 1.34 3.03 -12.88
CA PHE A 31 1.71 2.07 -13.89
C PHE A 31 2.93 1.29 -13.41
N ALA A 32 2.73 -0.01 -13.17
CA ALA A 32 3.80 -0.95 -13.49
C ALA A 32 3.76 -1.11 -15.02
N THR A 33 4.70 -0.50 -15.73
CA THR A 33 4.86 -0.75 -17.16
C THR A 33 5.51 -2.12 -17.30
N VAL A 34 4.73 -3.11 -17.72
CA VAL A 34 5.27 -4.41 -18.11
C VAL A 34 5.80 -4.23 -19.52
N VAL A 35 7.10 -4.44 -19.72
CA VAL A 35 7.73 -4.38 -21.04
C VAL A 35 8.18 -5.78 -21.45
N ASN A 36 8.01 -6.15 -22.72
CA ASN A 36 8.66 -7.34 -23.26
C ASN A 36 10.17 -7.08 -23.48
N LEU A 37 10.91 -8.10 -23.92
CA LEU A 37 12.35 -8.00 -24.21
C LEU A 37 12.70 -6.98 -25.32
N GLU A 38 11.72 -6.54 -26.10
CA GLU A 38 11.86 -5.54 -27.17
C GLU A 38 11.44 -4.13 -26.72
N GLY A 39 11.05 -3.94 -25.46
CA GLY A 39 10.59 -2.66 -24.92
C GLY A 39 9.11 -2.34 -25.15
N ASN A 40 8.33 -3.26 -25.72
CA ASN A 40 6.91 -3.07 -25.98
C ASN A 40 6.07 -3.16 -24.70
N ILE A 41 5.16 -2.19 -24.49
CA ILE A 41 4.26 -2.12 -23.34
C ILE A 41 3.20 -3.24 -23.42
N LEU A 42 3.21 -4.16 -22.47
CA LEU A 42 2.18 -5.17 -22.27
C LEU A 42 1.09 -4.61 -21.34
N LYS A 43 -0.19 -4.64 -21.77
CA LYS A 43 -1.33 -4.23 -20.94
C LYS A 43 -1.47 -5.17 -19.72
N GLY A 44 -1.05 -4.70 -18.54
CA GLY A 44 -1.16 -5.46 -17.30
C GLY A 44 -2.61 -5.70 -16.86
N ARG A 45 -2.91 -6.93 -16.38
CA ARG A 45 -4.13 -7.19 -15.60
C ARG A 45 -3.99 -6.56 -14.22
N ARG A 46 -5.05 -5.88 -13.79
CA ARG A 46 -5.17 -5.23 -12.49
C ARG A 46 -5.24 -6.31 -11.39
N SER A 47 -4.19 -6.46 -10.58
CA SER A 47 -4.28 -7.19 -9.31
C SER A 47 -4.43 -6.15 -8.20
N GLN A 48 -5.69 -5.87 -7.84
CA GLN A 48 -6.02 -5.13 -6.63
C GLN A 48 -6.11 -6.17 -5.50
N LYS A 49 -5.17 -6.12 -4.56
CA LYS A 49 -5.37 -6.70 -3.21
C LYS A 49 -4.78 -5.75 -2.17
N SER A 50 -5.45 -4.63 -1.95
CA SER A 50 -5.57 -4.08 -0.60
C SER A 50 -6.50 -5.02 0.19
N ILE A 51 -6.24 -5.21 1.49
CA ILE A 51 -7.08 -6.03 2.39
C ILE A 51 -8.54 -5.51 2.46
N TRP A 52 -8.80 -4.30 1.97
CA TRP A 52 -10.10 -3.66 1.95
C TRP A 52 -10.47 -3.29 0.51
N ASP A 53 -11.36 -4.10 -0.09
CA ASP A 53 -12.02 -3.82 -1.37
C ASP A 53 -13.44 -4.42 -1.33
N PRO A 54 -14.48 -3.69 -0.90
CA PRO A 54 -15.84 -4.21 -0.90
C PRO A 54 -16.52 -3.95 -2.26
N GLY A 55 -16.47 -4.95 -3.13
CA GLY A 55 -17.50 -5.23 -4.14
C GLY A 55 -17.43 -4.50 -5.48
N ARG A 56 -17.28 -5.26 -6.57
CA ARG A 56 -18.04 -4.98 -7.81
C ARG A 56 -18.25 -6.23 -8.68
N ARG A 57 -19.51 -6.43 -9.06
CA ARG A 57 -20.02 -7.42 -10.03
C ARG A 57 -19.51 -7.10 -11.43
N THR A 58 -19.16 -8.15 -12.19
CA THR A 58 -18.82 -8.11 -13.60
C THR A 58 -20.05 -7.87 -14.46
N THR A 59 -20.02 -6.84 -15.30
CA THR A 59 -20.76 -6.81 -16.57
C THR A 59 -19.75 -6.51 -17.69
N GLN A 60 -19.68 -7.43 -18.65
CA GLN A 60 -18.99 -7.23 -19.91
C GLN A 60 -19.77 -6.21 -20.75
N ASN A 61 -19.04 -5.34 -21.46
CA ASN A 61 -19.28 -4.87 -22.84
C ASN A 61 -18.56 -3.53 -23.05
N GLY A 62 -17.84 -3.37 -24.16
CA GLY A 62 -17.47 -2.04 -24.64
C GLY A 62 -16.14 -1.88 -25.36
N VAL A 63 -16.15 -2.24 -26.65
CA VAL A 63 -15.56 -1.52 -27.82
C VAL A 63 -14.09 -1.09 -27.79
N VAL A 64 -13.35 -1.67 -28.75
CA VAL A 64 -12.01 -1.30 -29.20
C VAL A 64 -12.05 0.03 -29.97
N SER A 65 -11.13 0.94 -29.64
CA SER A 65 -10.71 2.00 -30.55
C SER A 65 -9.18 2.11 -30.54
N LYS A 66 -8.57 1.83 -31.70
CA LYS A 66 -7.15 2.00 -32.02
C LYS A 66 -6.84 3.50 -32.13
N SER A 67 -5.76 3.95 -31.50
CA SER A 67 -5.04 5.14 -31.93
C SER A 67 -3.55 4.84 -32.03
N LYS A 68 -3.02 5.07 -33.23
CA LYS A 68 -1.59 5.09 -33.58
C LYS A 68 -0.85 6.08 -32.69
N VAL A 69 0.35 5.73 -32.23
CA VAL A 69 1.37 6.69 -31.79
C VAL A 69 2.65 6.34 -32.52
N ASP A 70 3.23 7.37 -33.12
CA ASP A 70 4.31 7.33 -34.09
C ASP A 70 5.64 6.84 -33.48
N GLU A 71 6.31 6.04 -34.30
CA GLU A 71 7.58 5.38 -34.08
C GLU A 71 8.70 6.30 -34.59
N SER A 72 9.41 6.99 -33.69
CA SER A 72 10.78 7.44 -33.95
C SER A 72 11.48 7.89 -32.67
N SER A 73 12.75 7.51 -32.56
CA SER A 73 13.69 7.76 -31.45
C SER A 73 13.75 6.67 -30.37
N MET A 74 13.99 5.42 -30.79
CA MET A 74 14.73 4.47 -29.95
C MET A 74 16.14 4.32 -30.51
N GLU A 75 17.09 5.03 -29.91
CA GLU A 75 18.50 4.70 -30.07
C GLU A 75 18.79 3.41 -29.28
N ASN A 76 19.11 2.36 -30.02
CA ASN A 76 19.59 1.08 -29.53
C ASN A 76 20.89 1.28 -28.75
N PHE A 77 20.85 1.10 -27.43
CA PHE A 77 22.05 0.85 -26.63
C PHE A 77 22.04 -0.60 -26.16
N GLY A 78 22.93 -1.39 -26.78
CA GLY A 78 23.04 -2.82 -26.61
C GLY A 78 23.30 -3.24 -25.16
N LEU A 79 22.47 -4.16 -24.69
CA LEU A 79 22.74 -5.01 -23.54
C LEU A 79 23.45 -6.27 -24.04
N ASN A 80 24.75 -6.17 -24.30
CA ASN A 80 25.59 -7.37 -24.38
C ASN A 80 26.20 -7.57 -23.00
N LEU A 81 25.64 -8.49 -22.22
CA LEU A 81 26.29 -9.21 -21.12
C LEU A 81 25.24 -10.12 -20.49
N LEU A 82 25.07 -11.32 -21.03
CA LEU A 82 24.86 -12.57 -20.31
C LEU A 82 25.11 -13.70 -21.33
N ASP A 83 25.90 -14.68 -20.93
CA ASP A 83 26.38 -15.79 -21.74
C ASP A 83 25.25 -16.55 -22.43
N GLU A 84 25.53 -17.01 -23.66
CA GLU A 84 24.66 -17.88 -24.45
C GLU A 84 24.45 -19.21 -23.72
N ASP A 85 23.31 -19.36 -23.05
CA ASP A 85 22.75 -20.69 -22.78
C ASP A 85 21.24 -20.69 -23.06
N ASP A 86 20.88 -21.59 -23.95
CA ASP A 86 19.63 -21.67 -24.68
C ASP A 86 18.55 -22.31 -23.80
N THR A 87 17.96 -21.51 -22.91
CA THR A 87 16.60 -21.72 -22.41
C THR A 87 16.03 -20.34 -22.06
N ALA A 88 15.53 -19.63 -23.06
CA ALA A 88 14.89 -18.32 -22.88
C ALA A 88 13.58 -18.45 -22.08
N LEU A 89 13.70 -18.61 -20.77
CA LEU A 89 12.61 -18.43 -19.84
C LEU A 89 12.17 -16.98 -19.95
N GLU A 90 10.96 -16.76 -20.45
CA GLU A 90 10.38 -15.42 -20.58
C GLU A 90 10.49 -14.68 -19.23
N ALA A 91 11.36 -13.67 -19.19
CA ALA A 91 11.55 -12.84 -18.01
C ALA A 91 10.49 -11.74 -17.98
N VAL A 92 9.92 -11.50 -16.79
CA VAL A 92 8.99 -10.41 -16.54
C VAL A 92 9.75 -9.27 -15.89
N THR A 93 9.67 -8.10 -16.50
CA THR A 93 10.37 -6.89 -16.04
C THR A 93 9.37 -5.83 -15.63
N TYR A 94 9.62 -5.21 -14.49
CA TYR A 94 8.83 -4.13 -13.92
C TYR A 94 9.72 -2.95 -13.61
N SER A 95 9.26 -1.75 -13.95
CA SER A 95 9.98 -0.52 -13.66
C SER A 95 9.11 0.45 -12.89
N ARG A 96 9.73 1.26 -12.03
CA ARG A 96 9.07 2.34 -11.30
C ARG A 96 9.99 3.54 -11.13
N HIS A 97 9.45 4.72 -11.41
CA HIS A 97 10.14 5.99 -11.13
C HIS A 97 10.15 6.30 -9.63
N PHE A 98 11.20 6.96 -9.17
CA PHE A 98 11.31 7.46 -7.81
C PHE A 98 11.59 8.96 -7.77
N PRO A 99 11.15 9.66 -6.72
CA PRO A 99 11.47 11.07 -6.54
C PRO A 99 12.96 11.29 -6.30
N LYS A 100 13.55 12.34 -6.89
CA LYS A 100 14.98 12.65 -6.73
C LYS A 100 15.45 12.79 -5.28
N ARG A 101 14.56 13.20 -4.37
CA ARG A 101 14.87 13.36 -2.93
C ARG A 101 15.33 12.07 -2.24
N ILE A 102 14.95 10.89 -2.73
CA ILE A 102 15.31 9.61 -2.11
C ILE A 102 16.54 8.95 -2.75
N GLU A 103 17.07 9.55 -3.82
CA GLU A 103 18.13 8.98 -4.64
C GLU A 103 19.39 8.63 -3.83
N ALA A 104 19.84 9.53 -2.97
CA ALA A 104 21.04 9.32 -2.14
C ALA A 104 20.89 8.14 -1.18
N GLN A 105 19.74 8.01 -0.53
CA GLN A 105 19.46 6.88 0.37
C GLN A 105 19.36 5.57 -0.41
N LEU A 106 18.67 5.59 -1.55
CA LEU A 106 18.49 4.43 -2.40
C LEU A 106 19.83 3.92 -2.96
N GLN A 107 20.72 4.83 -3.39
CA GLN A 107 22.08 4.49 -3.83
C GLN A 107 22.89 3.82 -2.72
N LYS A 108 22.86 4.39 -1.50
CA LYS A 108 23.57 3.86 -0.34
C LYS A 108 23.15 2.43 -0.02
N ASP A 109 21.84 2.15 -0.07
CA ASP A 109 21.29 0.84 0.27
C ASP A 109 21.31 -0.15 -0.90
N TRP A 110 21.62 0.30 -2.13
CA TRP A 110 21.41 -0.49 -3.34
C TRP A 110 22.24 -1.79 -3.38
N LEU A 111 23.43 -1.79 -2.78
CA LEU A 111 24.27 -2.98 -2.71
C LEU A 111 23.58 -4.10 -1.91
N MET A 112 22.96 -3.75 -0.78
CA MET A 112 22.19 -4.68 0.04
C MET A 112 20.93 -5.15 -0.69
N VAL A 113 20.23 -4.25 -1.39
CA VAL A 113 19.06 -4.61 -2.21
C VAL A 113 19.46 -5.63 -3.28
N LYS A 114 20.57 -5.40 -3.99
CA LYS A 114 21.11 -6.33 -5.00
C LYS A 114 21.45 -7.70 -4.42
N SER A 115 22.16 -7.74 -3.30
CA SER A 115 22.57 -9.02 -2.69
C SER A 115 21.36 -9.83 -2.26
N THR A 116 20.41 -9.20 -1.55
CA THR A 116 19.21 -9.90 -1.08
C THR A 116 18.34 -10.35 -2.24
N LEU A 117 18.06 -9.50 -3.23
CA LEU A 117 17.21 -9.88 -4.36
C LEU A 117 17.80 -10.99 -5.23
N LYS A 118 19.14 -11.09 -5.31
CA LYS A 118 19.83 -12.17 -6.03
C LYS A 118 19.53 -13.54 -5.42
N GLU A 119 19.38 -13.65 -4.10
CA GLU A 119 19.02 -14.90 -3.41
C GLU A 119 17.63 -15.41 -3.81
N TYR A 120 16.73 -14.50 -4.19
CA TYR A 120 15.38 -14.83 -4.67
C TYR A 120 15.32 -14.94 -6.20
N GLY A 121 16.45 -14.83 -6.92
CA GLY A 121 16.46 -14.87 -8.38
C GLY A 121 15.82 -13.63 -9.03
N ILE A 122 15.80 -12.49 -8.33
CA ILE A 122 15.31 -11.21 -8.85
C ILE A 122 16.52 -10.36 -9.27
N GLY A 123 16.64 -10.11 -10.57
CA GLY A 123 17.55 -9.12 -11.11
C GLY A 123 17.04 -7.71 -10.78
N CYS A 124 17.96 -6.79 -10.47
CA CYS A 124 17.61 -5.40 -10.21
C CYS A 124 18.62 -4.41 -10.78
N HIS A 125 18.11 -3.30 -11.31
CA HIS A 125 18.87 -2.21 -11.90
C HIS A 125 18.35 -0.85 -11.40
N LEU A 126 19.27 0.07 -11.11
CA LEU A 126 18.99 1.43 -10.67
C LEU A 126 19.54 2.41 -11.70
N ASN A 127 18.65 3.20 -12.29
CA ASN A 127 19.01 4.24 -13.24
C ASN A 127 18.78 5.62 -12.59
N LEU A 128 19.88 6.30 -12.30
CA LEU A 128 19.87 7.61 -11.64
C LEU A 128 19.46 8.73 -12.60
N VAL A 129 19.86 8.64 -13.87
CA VAL A 129 19.55 9.64 -14.91
C VAL A 129 18.04 9.69 -15.18
N LYS A 130 17.41 8.51 -15.35
CA LYS A 130 15.96 8.38 -15.56
C LYS A 130 15.15 8.38 -14.25
N CYS A 131 15.84 8.44 -13.11
CA CYS A 131 15.26 8.29 -11.77
C CYS A 131 14.28 7.10 -11.69
N CYS A 132 14.72 5.92 -12.15
CA CYS A 132 13.90 4.71 -12.15
C CYS A 132 14.64 3.48 -11.62
N MET A 133 13.88 2.61 -10.98
CA MET A 133 14.30 1.28 -10.55
C MET A 133 13.63 0.25 -11.46
N THR A 134 14.35 -0.80 -11.80
CA THR A 134 13.85 -1.89 -12.65
C THR A 134 14.15 -3.22 -11.99
N PHE A 135 13.13 -4.05 -11.77
CA PHE A 135 13.29 -5.44 -11.32
C PHE A 135 12.88 -6.40 -12.43
N SER A 136 13.69 -7.43 -12.64
CA SER A 136 13.47 -8.48 -13.63
C SER A 136 13.46 -9.83 -12.93
N THR A 137 12.42 -10.62 -13.15
CA THR A 137 12.30 -11.97 -12.59
C THR A 137 11.98 -12.93 -13.73
N THR A 138 12.57 -14.12 -13.73
CA THR A 138 12.12 -15.18 -14.63
C THR A 138 10.69 -15.57 -14.24
N LYS A 139 9.90 -16.12 -15.18
CA LYS A 139 8.61 -16.73 -14.82
C LYS A 139 8.83 -17.87 -13.83
N THR A 140 8.81 -17.53 -12.56
CA THR A 140 8.88 -18.46 -11.44
C THR A 140 7.55 -19.20 -11.30
N ARG A 141 7.61 -20.43 -10.76
CA ARG A 141 6.41 -21.18 -10.37
C ARG A 141 5.70 -20.55 -9.16
N ASP A 142 6.37 -19.64 -8.45
CA ASP A 142 5.82 -18.92 -7.30
C ASP A 142 5.25 -17.54 -7.71
N PRO A 143 3.93 -17.41 -7.97
CA PRO A 143 3.33 -16.13 -8.33
C PRO A 143 3.47 -15.07 -7.22
N ASP A 144 3.62 -15.48 -5.95
CA ASP A 144 3.73 -14.55 -4.83
C ASP A 144 5.04 -13.75 -4.91
N LEU A 145 6.09 -14.31 -5.49
CA LEU A 145 7.38 -13.62 -5.63
C LEU A 145 7.29 -12.45 -6.63
N ILE A 146 6.51 -12.61 -7.70
CA ILE A 146 6.28 -11.56 -8.70
C ILE A 146 5.54 -10.39 -8.06
N ASP A 147 4.49 -10.67 -7.27
CA ASP A 147 3.75 -9.63 -6.55
C ASP A 147 4.63 -8.93 -5.51
N LYS A 148 5.46 -9.68 -4.75
CA LYS A 148 6.42 -9.10 -3.80
C LYS A 148 7.46 -8.19 -4.46
N ALA A 149 7.96 -8.55 -5.64
CA ALA A 149 8.89 -7.71 -6.39
C ALA A 149 8.24 -6.37 -6.78
N ARG A 150 6.96 -6.40 -7.18
CA ARG A 150 6.18 -5.19 -7.49
C ARG A 150 5.95 -4.33 -6.26
N ASP A 151 5.62 -4.94 -5.13
CA ASP A 151 5.42 -4.25 -3.85
C ASP A 151 6.72 -3.59 -3.38
N LEU A 152 7.86 -4.26 -3.50
CA LEU A 152 9.18 -3.69 -3.19
C LEU A 152 9.51 -2.46 -4.02
N LEU A 153 9.33 -2.52 -5.35
CA LEU A 153 9.51 -1.34 -6.21
C LEU A 153 8.67 -0.16 -5.71
N TRP A 154 7.43 -0.45 -5.30
CA TRP A 154 6.56 0.58 -4.77
C TRP A 154 7.05 1.13 -3.43
N PHE A 155 7.45 0.30 -2.48
CA PHE A 155 8.00 0.76 -1.19
C PHE A 155 9.23 1.64 -1.35
N PHE A 156 10.15 1.27 -2.24
CA PHE A 156 11.29 2.13 -2.52
C PHE A 156 10.86 3.48 -3.06
N SER A 157 9.87 3.55 -3.95
CA SER A 157 9.33 4.84 -4.43
C SER A 157 8.66 5.68 -3.34
N LEU A 158 8.26 5.06 -2.23
CA LEU A 158 7.68 5.71 -1.04
C LEU A 158 8.73 6.02 0.04
N ALA A 159 10.02 5.95 -0.29
CA ALA A 159 11.13 6.20 0.64
C ALA A 159 11.22 5.23 1.83
N VAL A 160 10.61 4.03 1.74
CA VAL A 160 10.74 3.02 2.80
C VAL A 160 12.20 2.53 2.84
N PRO A 161 12.87 2.53 4.01
CA PRO A 161 14.24 2.05 4.15
C PRO A 161 14.39 0.60 3.67
N ALA A 162 15.50 0.28 3.01
CA ALA A 162 15.70 -1.04 2.41
C ALA A 162 15.67 -2.18 3.44
N SER A 163 16.20 -1.96 4.65
CA SER A 163 16.17 -2.93 5.75
C SER A 163 14.75 -3.30 6.18
N GLN A 164 13.78 -2.38 6.05
CA GLN A 164 12.37 -2.64 6.34
C GLN A 164 11.66 -3.22 5.12
N ALA A 165 11.85 -2.62 3.94
CA ALA A 165 11.15 -3.04 2.72
C ALA A 165 11.42 -4.51 2.37
N LEU A 166 12.68 -4.97 2.48
CA LEU A 166 13.08 -6.34 2.15
C LEU A 166 12.39 -7.41 3.00
N LYS A 167 11.84 -7.06 4.17
CA LYS A 167 11.06 -7.99 5.02
C LYS A 167 9.78 -8.49 4.35
N VAL A 168 9.28 -7.81 3.31
CA VAL A 168 8.11 -8.26 2.53
C VAL A 168 8.36 -9.58 1.80
N LEU A 169 9.63 -9.90 1.51
CA LEU A 169 10.02 -11.16 0.86
C LEU A 169 9.63 -12.37 1.74
N ASN A 170 9.66 -12.22 3.06
CA ASN A 170 9.43 -13.27 4.05
C ASN A 170 7.98 -13.32 4.59
N ARG A 171 6.98 -13.09 3.73
CA ARG A 171 5.53 -13.17 4.06
C ARG A 171 5.03 -12.13 5.06
N SER A 172 5.66 -10.96 5.12
CA SER A 172 5.12 -9.83 5.88
C SER A 172 3.92 -9.22 5.15
N HIS A 173 2.83 -8.98 5.87
CA HIS A 173 1.74 -8.17 5.34
C HIS A 173 2.09 -6.70 5.50
N TRP A 174 1.43 -5.85 4.74
CA TRP A 174 1.71 -4.44 4.76
C TRP A 174 0.47 -3.63 4.49
N ASP A 175 0.53 -2.36 4.88
CA ASP A 175 -0.49 -1.39 4.56
C ASP A 175 0.11 0.00 4.38
N VAL A 176 -0.38 0.71 3.36
CA VAL A 176 0.04 2.07 3.02
C VAL A 176 -1.12 3.01 3.31
N ILE A 177 -0.92 3.91 4.25
CA ILE A 177 -1.91 4.87 4.72
C ILE A 177 -1.51 6.26 4.22
N LYS A 178 -2.30 6.78 3.29
CA LYS A 178 -2.17 8.15 2.80
C LYS A 178 -2.75 9.10 3.86
N LEU A 179 -1.91 9.93 4.46
CA LEU A 179 -2.33 10.84 5.53
C LEU A 179 -2.86 12.16 5.00
N GLY A 180 -2.27 12.68 3.92
CA GLY A 180 -2.48 14.05 3.44
C GLY A 180 -3.72 14.26 2.57
N TYR A 181 -3.60 15.21 1.64
CA TYR A 181 -4.69 15.72 0.79
C TYR A 181 -4.77 15.04 -0.58
N GLN A 182 -3.90 14.07 -0.85
CA GLN A 182 -3.95 13.24 -2.06
C GLN A 182 -5.24 12.39 -2.11
N ARG A 183 -5.58 11.86 -3.29
CA ARG A 183 -6.74 10.97 -3.46
C ARG A 183 -6.70 9.82 -2.46
N ASP A 184 -7.82 9.62 -1.78
CA ASP A 184 -8.03 8.65 -0.70
C ASP A 184 -7.16 8.88 0.56
N GLY A 185 -6.54 10.07 0.68
CA GLY A 185 -5.80 10.48 1.86
C GLY A 185 -6.73 10.87 3.02
N LEU A 186 -6.32 10.60 4.27
CA LEU A 186 -7.15 10.86 5.45
C LEU A 186 -7.60 12.32 5.54
N CYS A 187 -6.73 13.29 5.25
CA CYS A 187 -7.14 14.69 5.30
C CYS A 187 -8.20 15.03 4.25
N SER A 188 -8.05 14.51 3.02
CA SER A 188 -9.06 14.70 1.97
C SER A 188 -10.39 14.02 2.29
N LYS A 189 -10.33 12.80 2.86
CA LYS A 189 -11.50 11.96 3.15
C LYS A 189 -12.33 12.49 4.32
N PHE A 190 -11.68 13.03 5.34
CA PHE A 190 -12.33 13.47 6.58
C PHE A 190 -12.38 15.00 6.75
N GLY A 191 -12.03 15.77 5.72
CA GLY A 191 -12.12 17.23 5.75
C GLY A 191 -11.20 17.90 6.79
N ILE A 192 -10.00 17.36 6.98
CA ILE A 192 -9.07 17.85 8.02
C ILE A 192 -8.34 19.09 7.50
N GLN A 193 -8.43 20.21 8.22
CA GLN A 193 -7.74 21.46 7.87
C GLN A 193 -6.23 21.33 8.03
N ARG A 194 -5.47 22.13 7.27
CA ARG A 194 -4.00 22.03 7.21
C ARG A 194 -3.35 22.21 8.57
N GLU A 195 -3.84 23.17 9.33
CA GLU A 195 -3.37 23.51 10.67
C GLU A 195 -3.59 22.34 11.63
N GLN A 196 -4.79 21.73 11.58
CA GLN A 196 -5.13 20.55 12.37
C GLN A 196 -4.25 19.35 12.00
N PHE A 197 -4.01 19.13 10.70
CA PHE A 197 -3.16 18.04 10.24
C PHE A 197 -1.72 18.20 10.73
N LEU A 198 -1.15 19.41 10.64
CA LEU A 198 0.20 19.68 11.09
C LEU A 198 0.37 19.46 12.59
N GLU A 199 -0.63 19.78 13.40
CA GLU A 199 -0.63 19.51 14.84
C GLU A 199 -0.73 17.99 15.12
N ARG A 200 -1.73 17.32 14.53
CA ARG A 200 -2.00 15.90 14.76
C ARG A 200 -0.89 14.99 14.23
N ARG A 201 -0.25 15.36 13.12
CA ARG A 201 0.88 14.61 12.55
C ARG A 201 2.08 14.57 13.49
N LYS A 202 2.27 15.58 14.35
CA LYS A 202 3.34 15.56 15.36
C LYS A 202 3.19 14.39 16.33
N LEU A 203 1.95 13.94 16.59
CA LEU A 203 1.67 12.75 17.40
C LEU A 203 2.26 11.47 16.79
N LEU A 204 2.36 11.41 15.45
CA LEU A 204 2.96 10.28 14.74
C LEU A 204 4.48 10.37 14.67
N SER A 205 5.07 11.55 14.89
CA SER A 205 6.52 11.78 14.88
C SER A 205 7.21 11.44 16.21
N HIS A 206 6.48 10.87 17.17
CA HIS A 206 6.92 10.64 18.55
C HIS A 206 7.63 9.28 18.73
N PRO A 207 8.59 9.15 19.68
CA PRO A 207 9.19 7.85 20.05
C PRO A 207 8.18 6.75 20.37
N SER A 208 7.00 7.13 20.88
CA SER A 208 5.92 6.19 21.21
C SER A 208 5.45 5.39 20.00
N LEU A 209 5.53 5.93 18.78
CA LEU A 209 5.10 5.18 17.61
C LEU A 209 6.06 4.01 17.32
N LYS A 210 7.36 4.21 17.55
CA LYS A 210 8.36 3.15 17.45
C LYS A 210 8.11 2.08 18.51
N GLU A 211 7.89 2.47 19.75
CA GLU A 211 7.58 1.55 20.86
C GLU A 211 6.30 0.74 20.60
N ILE A 212 5.27 1.37 20.04
CA ILE A 212 4.05 0.68 19.61
C ILE A 212 4.37 -0.31 18.47
N GLY A 213 5.19 0.08 17.50
CA GLY A 213 5.65 -0.79 16.44
C GLY A 213 6.34 -2.04 16.98
N ASP A 214 7.29 -1.84 17.92
CA ASP A 214 8.01 -2.91 18.58
C ASP A 214 7.05 -3.83 19.36
N MET A 215 6.10 -3.28 20.12
CA MET A 215 5.08 -4.06 20.85
C MET A 215 4.20 -4.89 19.92
N LEU A 216 3.86 -4.36 18.74
CA LEU A 216 3.00 -5.00 17.77
C LEU A 216 3.76 -5.91 16.80
N MET A 217 5.09 -6.00 16.90
CA MET A 217 5.96 -6.66 15.93
C MET A 217 5.71 -6.15 14.51
N CYS A 218 5.56 -4.83 14.39
CA CYS A 218 5.24 -4.14 13.15
C CYS A 218 6.25 -3.02 12.90
N ASP A 219 6.93 -3.07 11.76
CA ASP A 219 7.81 -1.99 11.32
C ASP A 219 6.97 -0.83 10.79
N PHE A 220 7.19 0.35 11.34
CA PHE A 220 6.56 1.58 10.89
C PHE A 220 7.55 2.46 10.13
N CYS A 221 7.07 3.06 9.06
CA CYS A 221 7.79 4.07 8.28
C CYS A 221 6.86 5.25 8.04
N LEU A 222 7.27 6.44 8.45
CA LEU A 222 6.56 7.69 8.19
C LEU A 222 7.44 8.55 7.28
N ASP A 223 6.99 8.79 6.06
CA ASP A 223 7.67 9.67 5.11
C ASP A 223 6.65 10.62 4.47
N GLY A 224 6.86 11.92 4.68
CA GLY A 224 5.90 12.93 4.21
C GLY A 224 4.48 12.60 4.68
N ASP A 225 3.54 12.58 3.74
CA ASP A 225 2.13 12.30 3.99
C ASP A 225 1.77 10.82 3.77
N ILE A 226 2.76 9.93 3.83
CA ILE A 226 2.59 8.49 3.69
C ILE A 226 3.08 7.81 4.97
N PHE A 227 2.24 6.94 5.49
CA PHE A 227 2.60 6.03 6.57
C PHE A 227 2.54 4.59 6.06
N VAL A 228 3.57 3.80 6.31
CA VAL A 228 3.66 2.40 5.93
C VAL A 228 3.82 1.55 7.19
N ALA A 229 2.99 0.52 7.31
CA ALA A 229 3.10 -0.51 8.35
C ALA A 229 3.42 -1.85 7.69
N LEU A 230 4.46 -2.55 8.15
CA LEU A 230 4.80 -3.91 7.72
C LEU A 230 4.84 -4.86 8.92
N GLY A 231 4.13 -5.99 8.85
CA GLY A 231 4.08 -6.96 9.95
C GLY A 231 2.95 -7.98 9.82
N PRO A 232 2.56 -8.65 10.92
CA PRO A 232 1.43 -9.57 10.95
C PRO A 232 0.10 -8.88 10.61
N ILE A 233 -0.84 -9.57 9.96
CA ILE A 233 -2.13 -9.02 9.51
C ILE A 233 -2.86 -8.28 10.64
N LYS A 234 -2.93 -8.89 11.83
CA LYS A 234 -3.64 -8.31 12.98
C LYS A 234 -2.97 -7.01 13.44
N SER A 235 -1.64 -7.01 13.51
CA SER A 235 -0.84 -5.85 13.89
C SER A 235 -0.96 -4.71 12.89
N VAL A 236 -0.94 -5.01 11.59
CA VAL A 236 -1.09 -4.03 10.51
C VAL A 236 -2.49 -3.39 10.53
N LYS A 237 -3.55 -4.17 10.76
CA LYS A 237 -4.91 -3.64 10.95
C LYS A 237 -4.99 -2.69 12.15
N LEU A 238 -4.43 -3.12 13.27
CA LEU A 238 -4.40 -2.31 14.48
C LEU A 238 -3.58 -1.03 14.30
N ALA A 239 -2.46 -1.10 13.57
CA ALA A 239 -1.65 0.07 13.23
C ALA A 239 -2.46 1.10 12.42
N ARG A 240 -3.27 0.65 11.45
CA ARG A 240 -4.19 1.53 10.72
C ARG A 240 -5.17 2.23 11.65
N GLU A 241 -5.84 1.50 12.53
CA GLU A 241 -6.82 2.10 13.45
C GLU A 241 -6.19 3.11 14.42
N VAL A 242 -4.94 2.86 14.84
CA VAL A 242 -4.16 3.77 15.69
C VAL A 242 -3.81 5.06 14.93
N VAL A 243 -3.29 4.93 13.71
CA VAL A 243 -2.90 6.08 12.88
C VAL A 243 -4.10 6.90 12.45
N GLU A 244 -5.18 6.24 12.02
CA GLU A 244 -6.44 6.90 11.69
C GLU A 244 -7.02 7.64 12.90
N GLY A 245 -7.03 7.03 14.09
CA GLY A 245 -7.47 7.71 15.31
C GLY A 245 -6.62 8.93 15.68
N SER A 246 -5.31 8.88 15.39
CA SER A 246 -4.40 10.01 15.65
C SER A 246 -4.68 11.19 14.72
N ILE A 247 -4.88 10.92 13.42
CA ILE A 247 -5.10 11.96 12.42
C ILE A 247 -6.55 12.46 12.40
N VAL A 248 -7.53 11.57 12.47
CA VAL A 248 -8.95 11.91 12.35
C VAL A 248 -9.52 12.43 13.67
N SER A 249 -9.14 11.81 14.80
CA SER A 249 -9.76 12.09 16.10
C SER A 249 -8.85 12.82 17.09
N ASN A 250 -7.62 13.17 16.71
CA ASN A 250 -6.63 13.83 17.58
C ASN A 250 -6.36 13.05 18.89
N ILE A 251 -6.32 11.71 18.80
CA ILE A 251 -6.06 10.85 19.96
C ILE A 251 -4.61 10.40 19.90
N HIS A 252 -3.87 10.53 21.01
CA HIS A 252 -2.48 10.04 21.07
C HIS A 252 -2.39 8.54 20.72
N PRO A 253 -1.43 8.08 19.90
CA PRO A 253 -1.34 6.70 19.42
C PRO A 253 -1.41 5.65 20.54
N ALA A 254 -0.69 5.88 21.64
CA ALA A 254 -0.67 4.96 22.78
C ALA A 254 -2.05 4.86 23.47
N SER A 255 -2.73 6.00 23.64
CA SER A 255 -4.08 6.04 24.19
C SER A 255 -5.08 5.35 23.26
N ARG A 256 -4.94 5.57 21.95
CA ARG A 256 -5.79 4.91 20.95
C ARG A 256 -5.62 3.40 20.97
N LEU A 257 -4.37 2.93 21.04
CA LEU A 257 -4.05 1.50 21.17
C LEU A 257 -4.69 0.88 22.42
N TYR A 258 -4.58 1.56 23.57
CA TYR A 258 -5.20 1.11 24.82
C TYR A 258 -6.71 0.97 24.71
N ILE A 259 -7.40 1.97 24.13
CA ILE A 259 -8.85 1.94 23.92
C ILE A 259 -9.27 0.75 23.04
N ILE A 260 -8.55 0.49 21.95
CA ILE A 260 -8.89 -0.62 21.05
C ILE A 260 -8.73 -1.96 21.76
N LYS A 261 -7.56 -2.19 22.39
CA LYS A 261 -7.25 -3.43 23.12
C LYS A 261 -8.26 -3.70 24.25
N THR A 262 -8.61 -2.68 25.03
CA THR A 262 -9.58 -2.82 26.13
C THR A 262 -10.98 -3.13 25.61
N THR A 263 -11.39 -2.48 24.53
CA THR A 263 -12.68 -2.73 23.88
C THR A 263 -12.77 -4.16 23.34
N GLU A 264 -11.72 -4.66 22.69
CA GLU A 264 -11.63 -6.05 22.21
C GLU A 264 -11.78 -7.06 23.35
N MET A 265 -11.08 -6.85 24.47
CA MET A 265 -11.17 -7.70 25.65
C MET A 265 -12.60 -7.72 26.24
N GLN A 266 -13.25 -6.56 26.34
CA GLN A 266 -14.62 -6.46 26.83
C GLN A 266 -15.62 -7.18 25.92
N ILE A 267 -15.48 -7.03 24.60
CA ILE A 267 -16.33 -7.74 23.62
C ILE A 267 -16.14 -9.25 23.77
N GLN A 268 -14.90 -9.72 23.92
CA GLN A 268 -14.61 -11.14 24.07
C GLN A 268 -15.19 -11.69 25.38
N ALA A 269 -15.02 -10.99 26.50
CA ALA A 269 -15.58 -11.38 27.78
C ALA A 269 -17.12 -11.45 27.74
N ARG A 270 -17.76 -10.49 27.08
CA ARG A 270 -19.23 -10.47 26.90
C ARG A 270 -19.71 -11.70 26.13
N LYS A 271 -19.06 -12.04 25.01
CA LYS A 271 -19.41 -13.23 24.21
C LYS A 271 -19.30 -14.51 25.03
N LEU A 272 -18.23 -14.69 25.78
CA LEU A 272 -18.06 -15.86 26.65
C LEU A 272 -19.14 -15.94 27.74
N LEU A 273 -19.56 -14.80 28.31
CA LEU A 273 -20.66 -14.76 29.27
C LEU A 273 -22.02 -15.10 28.64
N GLU A 274 -22.23 -14.75 27.37
CA GLU A 274 -23.42 -15.11 26.60
C GLU A 274 -23.42 -16.61 26.27
N ASP A 275 -22.27 -17.17 25.88
CA ASP A 275 -22.11 -18.60 25.59
C ASP A 275 -22.33 -19.48 26.83
N LEU A 276 -21.94 -19.00 28.02
CA LEU A 276 -22.17 -19.69 29.30
C LEU A 276 -23.62 -19.61 29.80
N ARG A 277 -24.45 -18.75 29.20
CA ARG A 277 -25.88 -18.62 29.55
C ARG A 277 -26.79 -19.53 28.74
N LEU A 278 -26.25 -20.22 27.73
CA LEU A 278 -26.93 -21.20 26.88
C LEU A 278 -26.64 -22.63 27.36
#